data_AF-A0A2V7EUN5-F1
#
_entry.id   AF-A0A2V7EUN5-F1
#
_cell.length_a   1.000
_cell.length_b   1.000
_cell.length_c   1.000
_cell.angle_alpha   90.00
_cell.angle_beta   90.00
_cell.angle_gamma   90.00
#
_symmetry.space_group_name_H-M   'P 1'
#
loop_
_entity.id
_entity.type
_entity.pdbx_description
1 polymer ?
#
loop_
_entity_poly.entity_id
_entity_poly.type
_entity_poly.pdbx_seq_one_letter_code
_entity_poly.pdbx_strand_id
1 'polypeptide(L)'
;ITRSHGEKSLMEPLTKSGGRDNHGHIAMRRIGGGHKRMYRIIDFKRNKFGMTATVREIEYDPNRTARIALVEYEDGEKRYILHPRGLSIGDKVVSGPGSDSRIGNALPLKEIPLGTDVHNVELK
;
A
#
# COMPACT_ATOMS: atom_id res chain seq x y z
N ILE A 1 2.73 -11.50 10.53
CA ILE A 1 3.29 -10.14 10.75
C ILE A 1 4.74 -10.39 11.11
N THR A 2 5.66 -9.78 10.38
CA THR A 2 7.09 -10.12 10.51
C THR A 2 7.92 -9.04 11.16
N ARG A 3 7.36 -7.82 11.28
CA ARG A 3 7.98 -6.71 12.00
C ARG A 3 6.94 -5.93 12.80
N SER A 4 7.38 -5.39 13.93
CA SER A 4 6.53 -4.62 14.86
C SER A 4 6.59 -3.10 14.63
N HIS A 5 7.63 -2.60 13.97
CA HIS A 5 7.85 -1.18 13.72
C HIS A 5 7.95 -0.90 12.22
N GLY A 6 7.35 0.20 11.76
CA GLY A 6 7.42 0.60 10.36
C GLY A 6 8.74 1.23 9.96
N GLU A 7 8.93 1.36 8.65
CA GLU A 7 10.11 1.98 8.03
C GLU A 7 10.07 3.50 8.24
N LYS A 8 11.10 4.04 8.90
CA LYS A 8 11.13 5.44 9.34
C LYS A 8 10.99 6.45 8.20
N SER A 9 11.58 6.17 7.03
CA SER A 9 11.51 7.06 5.86
C SER A 9 10.13 7.11 5.21
N LEU A 10 9.26 6.13 5.48
CA LEU A 10 7.93 6.01 4.89
C LEU A 10 6.80 6.29 5.90
N MET A 11 7.14 6.92 7.03
CA MET A 11 6.20 7.28 8.09
C MET A 11 6.04 8.79 8.23
N GLU A 12 4.80 9.25 8.28
CA GLU A 12 4.44 10.65 8.47
C GLU A 12 3.49 10.84 9.67
N PRO A 13 3.54 11.98 10.37
CA PRO A 13 2.58 12.25 11.43
C PRO A 13 1.17 12.44 10.85
N LEU A 14 0.20 11.67 11.36
CA LEU A 14 -1.20 11.84 10.98
C LEU A 14 -1.93 12.74 12.00
N THR A 15 -2.27 13.95 11.60
CA THR A 15 -3.10 14.86 12.39
C THR A 15 -4.56 14.42 12.33
N LYS A 16 -5.27 14.54 13.46
CA LYS A 16 -6.68 14.16 13.56
C LYS A 16 -7.55 15.39 13.41
N SER A 17 -8.54 15.33 12.53
CA SER A 17 -9.57 16.37 12.39
C SER A 17 -10.58 16.37 13.54
N GLY A 18 -10.78 15.22 14.19
CA GLY A 18 -11.86 15.05 15.17
C GLY A 18 -13.26 15.29 14.57
N GLY A 19 -13.43 15.01 13.27
CA GLY A 19 -14.70 15.21 12.56
C GLY A 19 -14.98 16.66 12.17
N ARG A 20 -14.01 17.57 12.36
CA ARG A 20 -14.15 18.99 12.02
C ARG A 20 -13.63 19.31 10.63
N ASP A 21 -14.23 20.32 9.98
CA ASP A 21 -13.77 20.89 8.73
C ASP A 21 -12.74 22.01 8.94
N ASN A 22 -12.38 22.70 7.86
CA ASN A 22 -11.45 23.84 7.88
C ASN A 22 -12.00 25.09 8.58
N HIS A 23 -13.31 25.21 8.80
CA HIS A 23 -13.92 26.31 9.56
C HIS A 23 -14.07 25.95 11.06
N GLY A 24 -13.76 24.72 11.45
CA GLY A 24 -13.88 24.22 12.83
C GLY A 24 -15.26 23.67 13.17
N HIS A 25 -16.19 23.60 12.20
CA HIS A 25 -17.51 23.03 12.39
C HIS A 25 -17.45 21.49 12.34
N ILE A 26 -18.33 20.82 13.10
CA ILE A 26 -18.47 19.37 13.04
C ILE A 26 -19.17 19.00 11.73
N ALA A 27 -18.39 18.67 10.71
CA ALA A 27 -18.89 18.19 9.42
C ALA A 27 -19.24 16.70 9.46
N MET A 28 -18.54 15.92 10.30
CA MET A 28 -18.76 14.47 10.44
C MET A 28 -18.92 14.06 11.89
N ARG A 29 -20.03 13.36 12.18
CA ARG A 29 -20.34 12.84 13.51
C ARG A 29 -19.56 11.53 13.79
N ARG A 30 -19.40 11.20 15.08
CA ARG A 30 -18.75 9.96 15.56
C ARG A 30 -17.26 9.82 15.20
N ILE A 31 -16.58 10.94 14.96
CA ILE A 31 -15.13 10.99 14.74
C ILE A 31 -14.51 11.82 15.86
N GLY A 32 -13.59 11.23 16.65
CA GLY A 32 -12.94 11.92 17.77
C GLY A 32 -12.17 10.95 18.67
N GLY A 33 -11.14 11.44 19.35
CA GLY A 33 -10.33 10.63 20.27
C GLY A 33 -9.45 9.57 19.60
N GLY A 34 -9.20 8.46 20.32
CA GLY A 34 -8.40 7.30 19.89
C GLY A 34 -6.87 7.49 19.98
N HIS A 35 -6.13 6.40 19.80
CA HIS A 35 -4.67 6.39 19.86
C HIS A 35 -4.02 7.22 18.73
N LYS A 36 -2.87 7.86 18.99
CA LYS A 36 -2.07 8.58 17.98
C LYS A 36 -1.56 7.60 16.92
N ARG A 37 -1.59 7.98 15.64
CA ARG A 37 -1.18 7.11 14.54
C ARG A 37 -0.16 7.83 13.67
N MET A 38 0.72 7.05 13.08
CA MET A 38 1.64 7.50 12.02
C MET A 38 1.08 6.98 10.69
N TYR A 39 0.96 7.85 9.70
CA TYR A 39 0.60 7.49 8.34
C TYR A 39 1.73 6.69 7.69
N ARG A 40 1.41 5.60 6.97
CA ARG A 40 2.39 4.94 6.09
C ARG A 40 2.13 5.36 4.66
N ILE A 41 3.16 5.90 4.01
CA ILE A 41 3.15 6.28 2.61
C ILE A 41 3.11 4.99 1.77
N ILE A 42 1.97 4.75 1.12
CA ILE A 42 1.78 3.61 0.21
C ILE A 42 1.95 4.06 -1.23
N ASP A 43 2.60 3.21 -2.01
CA ASP A 43 2.64 3.28 -3.46
C ASP A 43 1.39 2.63 -4.06
N PHE A 44 0.31 3.40 -4.17
CA PHE A 44 -0.92 2.96 -4.84
C PHE A 44 -0.80 2.93 -6.36
N LYS A 45 0.13 3.70 -6.93
CA LYS A 45 0.27 3.89 -8.38
C LYS A 45 1.12 2.81 -9.03
N ARG A 46 2.03 2.17 -8.28
CA ARG A 46 2.95 1.14 -8.81
C ARG A 46 3.66 1.61 -10.08
N ASN A 47 4.16 2.85 -10.05
CA ASN A 47 4.67 3.56 -11.22
C ASN A 47 6.12 3.22 -11.62
N LYS A 48 6.81 2.37 -10.87
CA LYS A 48 8.14 1.86 -11.24
C LYS A 48 7.98 0.70 -12.22
N PHE A 49 7.84 1.02 -13.50
CA PHE A 49 7.62 0.02 -14.53
C PHE A 49 8.90 -0.76 -14.88
N GLY A 50 8.76 -2.07 -15.09
CA GLY A 50 9.84 -2.97 -15.53
C GLY A 50 10.90 -3.29 -14.46
N MET A 51 10.80 -2.69 -13.27
CA MET A 51 11.75 -2.92 -12.18
C MET A 51 11.19 -3.95 -11.19
N THR A 52 12.00 -4.95 -10.86
CA THR A 52 11.63 -5.95 -9.87
C THR A 52 11.79 -5.38 -8.46
N ALA A 53 10.85 -5.70 -7.59
CA ALA A 53 10.97 -5.49 -6.15
C ALA A 53 10.82 -6.81 -5.40
N THR A 54 11.60 -6.98 -4.34
CA THR A 54 11.51 -8.15 -3.47
C THR A 54 10.69 -7.80 -2.22
N VAL A 55 9.74 -8.65 -1.86
CA VAL A 55 8.97 -8.51 -0.62
C VAL A 55 9.87 -8.79 0.56
N ARG A 56 10.15 -7.76 1.36
CA ARG A 56 10.99 -7.88 2.55
C ARG A 56 10.17 -8.29 3.77
N GLU A 57 9.07 -7.58 4.01
CA GLU A 57 8.35 -7.70 5.28
C GLU A 57 6.84 -7.49 5.08
N ILE A 58 6.04 -8.07 5.97
CA ILE A 58 4.58 -7.88 6.02
C ILE A 58 4.22 -7.27 7.37
N GLU A 59 3.63 -6.08 7.31
CA GLU A 59 3.38 -5.22 8.46
C GLU A 59 1.90 -4.96 8.70
N TYR A 60 1.59 -4.64 9.96
CA TYR A 60 0.29 -4.09 10.35
C TYR A 60 0.25 -2.58 10.12
N ASP A 61 -0.91 -2.08 9.69
CA ASP A 61 -1.13 -0.65 9.55
C ASP A 61 -2.41 -0.17 10.26
N PRO A 62 -2.33 0.60 11.36
CA PRO A 62 -3.49 1.21 12.02
C PRO A 62 -4.28 2.23 11.20
N ASN A 63 -3.88 2.61 9.98
CA ASN A 63 -4.62 3.57 9.14
C ASN A 63 -5.58 2.89 8.16
N ARG A 64 -5.54 1.56 8.03
CA ARG A 64 -6.32 0.78 7.08
C ARG A 64 -6.56 -0.64 7.60
N THR A 65 -7.49 -1.35 6.99
CA THR A 65 -7.82 -2.73 7.39
C THR A 65 -6.86 -3.74 6.77
N ALA A 66 -6.40 -3.48 5.54
CA ALA A 66 -5.44 -4.33 4.85
C ALA A 66 -4.04 -4.27 5.51
N ARG A 67 -3.33 -5.40 5.48
CA ARG A 67 -1.90 -5.43 5.77
C ARG A 67 -1.13 -4.76 4.64
N ILE A 68 0.09 -4.32 4.93
CA ILE A 68 0.99 -3.74 3.93
C ILE A 68 2.24 -4.59 3.81
N ALA A 69 2.81 -4.65 2.62
CA ALA A 69 4.08 -5.30 2.37
C ALA A 69 5.14 -4.22 2.10
N LEU A 70 6.26 -4.31 2.80
CA LEU A 70 7.45 -3.53 2.48
C LEU A 70 8.18 -4.24 1.34
N VAL A 71 8.29 -3.55 0.21
CA VAL A 71 9.05 -4.04 -0.94
C VAL A 71 10.30 -3.20 -1.14
N GLU A 72 11.38 -3.86 -1.52
CA GLU A 72 12.64 -3.20 -1.89
C GLU A 72 12.93 -3.46 -3.36
N TYR A 73 13.05 -2.39 -4.12
CA TYR A 73 13.39 -2.41 -5.54
C TYR A 73 14.89 -2.70 -5.73
N GLU A 74 15.27 -3.12 -6.93
CA GLU A 74 16.66 -3.40 -7.29
C GLU A 74 17.60 -2.18 -7.16
N ASP A 75 17.06 -0.96 -7.23
CA ASP A 75 17.80 0.28 -6.99
C ASP A 75 17.96 0.66 -5.51
N GLY A 76 17.46 -0.19 -4.61
CA GLY A 76 17.51 0.01 -3.16
C GLY A 76 16.39 0.89 -2.60
N GLU A 77 15.50 1.42 -3.45
CA GLU A 77 14.34 2.16 -2.96
C GLU A 77 13.35 1.21 -2.29
N LYS A 78 12.82 1.63 -1.13
CA LYS A 78 11.79 0.89 -0.42
C LYS A 78 10.44 1.56 -0.58
N ARG A 79 9.38 0.78 -0.76
CA ARG A 79 8.00 1.27 -0.79
C ARG A 79 7.07 0.33 -0.06
N TYR A 80 5.97 0.88 0.45
CA TYR A 80 4.86 0.06 0.89
C TYR A 80 3.87 -0.18 -0.24
N ILE A 81 3.44 -1.42 -0.38
CA ILE A 81 2.29 -1.80 -1.20
C ILE A 81 1.22 -2.43 -0.33
N LEU A 82 -0.02 -2.49 -0.83
CA LEU A 82 -1.04 -3.32 -0.20
C LEU A 82 -0.60 -4.79 -0.28
N HIS A 83 -0.84 -5.55 0.79
CA HIS A 83 -0.51 -6.96 0.83
C HIS A 83 -1.68 -7.80 0.27
N PRO A 84 -1.59 -8.34 -0.96
CA PRO A 84 -2.59 -9.26 -1.47
C PRO A 84 -2.48 -10.61 -0.78
N ARG A 85 -3.59 -11.34 -0.78
CA ARG A 85 -3.64 -12.69 -0.24
C ARG A 85 -2.70 -13.61 -1.03
N GLY A 86 -1.86 -14.36 -0.31
CA GLY A 86 -0.95 -15.35 -0.90
C GLY A 86 0.45 -14.83 -1.21
N LEU A 87 0.70 -13.52 -1.11
CA LEU A 87 2.05 -12.97 -1.26
C LEU A 87 2.90 -13.33 -0.03
N SER A 88 4.09 -13.88 -0.24
CA SER A 88 5.02 -14.30 0.80
C SER A 88 6.27 -13.41 0.83
N ILE A 89 7.03 -13.51 1.91
CA ILE A 89 8.34 -12.83 2.00
C ILE A 89 9.33 -13.52 1.07
N GLY A 90 10.14 -12.72 0.38
CA GLY A 90 11.07 -13.18 -0.64
C GLY A 90 10.47 -13.24 -2.05
N ASP A 91 9.14 -13.11 -2.19
CA ASP A 91 8.50 -13.07 -3.49
C ASP A 91 8.94 -11.82 -4.27
N LYS A 92 9.05 -11.99 -5.59
CA LYS A 92 9.38 -10.92 -6.52
C LYS A 92 8.10 -10.38 -7.13
N VAL A 93 7.92 -9.06 -7.05
CA VAL A 93 6.80 -8.33 -7.65
C VAL A 93 7.32 -7.35 -8.67
N VAL A 94 6.59 -7.22 -9.77
CA VAL A 94 6.91 -6.32 -10.89
C VAL A 94 5.68 -5.50 -11.22
N SER A 95 5.88 -4.27 -11.64
CA SER A 95 4.83 -3.43 -12.21
C SER A 95 5.16 -3.08 -13.65
N GLY A 96 4.14 -2.95 -14.49
CA GLY A 96 4.27 -2.45 -15.86
C GLY A 96 3.71 -3.38 -16.92
N PRO A 97 3.55 -2.86 -18.15
CA PRO A 97 3.04 -3.63 -19.28
C PRO A 97 4.00 -4.77 -19.66
N GLY A 98 3.45 -5.90 -20.11
CA GLY A 98 4.21 -7.09 -20.47
C GLY A 98 4.71 -7.92 -19.29
N SER A 99 4.33 -7.56 -18.05
CA SER A 99 4.59 -8.41 -16.87
C SER A 99 3.72 -9.66 -16.91
N ASP A 100 4.09 -10.69 -16.14
CA ASP A 100 3.21 -11.85 -15.95
C ASP A 100 2.03 -11.50 -15.03
N SER A 101 0.87 -12.10 -15.28
CA SER A 101 -0.27 -12.10 -14.35
C SER A 101 0.01 -13.02 -13.15
N ARG A 102 0.81 -12.52 -12.20
CA ARG A 102 1.14 -13.17 -10.93
C ARG A 102 0.68 -12.33 -9.74
N ILE A 103 0.49 -12.98 -8.59
CA ILE A 103 0.09 -12.31 -7.35
C ILE A 103 1.11 -11.22 -6.98
N GLY A 104 0.62 -10.00 -6.73
CA GLY A 104 1.45 -8.85 -6.37
C GLY A 104 1.97 -8.03 -7.56
N ASN A 105 1.86 -8.55 -8.79
CA ASN A 105 2.17 -7.77 -9.98
C ASN A 105 1.05 -6.77 -10.30
N ALA A 106 1.42 -5.64 -10.88
CA ALA A 106 0.49 -4.62 -11.33
C ALA A 106 0.63 -4.40 -12.84
N LEU A 107 -0.48 -4.57 -13.55
CA LEU A 107 -0.54 -4.49 -15.01
C LEU A 107 -1.71 -3.60 -15.45
N PRO A 108 -1.63 -3.01 -16.66
CA PRO A 108 -2.80 -2.41 -17.29
C PRO A 108 -3.94 -3.42 -17.44
N LEU A 109 -5.17 -3.03 -17.13
CA LEU A 109 -6.35 -3.92 -17.20
C LEU A 109 -6.52 -4.61 -18.56
N LYS A 110 -6.09 -3.96 -19.65
CA LYS A 110 -6.16 -4.50 -21.02
C LYS A 110 -5.31 -5.78 -21.23
N GLU A 111 -4.31 -6.01 -20.36
CA GLU A 111 -3.39 -7.16 -20.46
C GLU A 111 -3.76 -8.29 -19.49
N ILE A 112 -4.73 -8.07 -18.61
CA ILE A 112 -5.14 -9.05 -17.60
C ILE A 112 -6.14 -10.04 -18.23
N PRO A 113 -5.93 -11.37 -18.09
CA PRO A 113 -6.89 -12.36 -18.57
C PRO A 113 -8.26 -12.18 -17.90
N LEU A 114 -9.33 -12.27 -18.70
CA LEU A 114 -10.71 -12.25 -18.22
C LEU A 114 -10.94 -13.32 -17.16
N GLY A 115 -11.66 -12.95 -16.09
CA GLY A 115 -11.94 -13.83 -14.95
C GLY A 115 -10.85 -13.89 -13.89
N THR A 116 -9.76 -13.12 -14.03
CA THR A 116 -8.73 -12.98 -12.99
C THR A 116 -9.19 -12.02 -11.89
N ASP A 117 -9.05 -12.42 -10.62
CA ASP A 117 -9.32 -11.54 -9.48
C ASP A 117 -8.24 -10.46 -9.35
N VAL A 118 -8.67 -9.19 -9.29
CA VAL A 118 -7.79 -8.01 -9.20
C VAL A 118 -8.15 -7.14 -7.99
N HIS A 119 -7.21 -6.29 -7.57
CA HIS A 119 -7.41 -5.32 -6.50
C HIS A 119 -6.64 -4.03 -6.81
N ASN A 120 -6.87 -2.97 -6.03
CA ASN A 120 -6.23 -1.65 -6.21
C ASN A 120 -6.39 -1.11 -7.65
N VAL A 121 -7.63 -1.11 -8.14
CA VAL A 121 -7.96 -0.72 -9.52
C VAL A 121 -8.02 0.80 -9.66
N GLU A 122 -7.31 1.33 -10.65
CA GLU A 122 -7.36 2.75 -11.01
C GLU A 122 -8.71 3.11 -11.64
N LEU A 123 -9.27 4.27 -11.30
CA LEU A 123 -10.56 4.73 -11.85
C LEU A 123 -10.41 5.74 -12.99
N LYS A 124 -9.28 6.45 -13.07
CA LYS A 124 -8.95 7.45 -14.10
C LYS A 124 -7.45 7.59 -14.26
#